data_AF-A0A1S3HGI6-F1
#
_entry.id   AF-A0A1S3HGI6-F1
#
_cell.length_a   1.000
_cell.length_b   1.000
_cell.length_c   1.000
_cell.angle_alpha   90.00
_cell.angle_beta   90.00
_cell.angle_gamma   90.00
#
_symmetry.space_group_name_H-M   'P 1'
#
loop_
_entity.id
_entity.type
_entity.pdbx_description
1 polymer ?
#
loop_
_entity_poly.entity_id
_entity_poly.type
_entity_poly.pdbx_seq_one_letter_code
_entity_poly.pdbx_strand_id
1 'polypeptide(L)'
;MNLCLTGPRLYFALAPKYFVSLNSAQVGNRTITRDSKHIINHHLAQSRSKSVKWSTFGRYFPRQVQHSQMRAYTAAHNEMDLVDLVRKLHHLAPLALAEDWDNVGLLVEPSAPHKVTDVLLTIDLTEEVLAEALEKKVNFILAYHPPIFVPLKKLTQSSVKERIIVKCIENRIAVYSPHTCVDAMEGGVNDWLVEAFGKTERSDPISPSLAPSWPTVGSYRVDTRVPANVIHEFVTRVQNTPEVEITDSAGLNSSGPDLRLQLNCGEKSLSNLIELLHKYHAYKEFTEVIALVKPPMPGFGMGRISKLSSPVTLDDAVTRVKQHLNLERVNLAIGAGCSLKSDIKTVAVCAGSGSGILQDIKADLYFTGELTHHQVLDAQSKGRSVILCGHTNTERGYLTHLKEKMDIMVEGKVNVLLSQTDTDPCPFV
;
A
#
# COMPACT_ATOMS: atom_id res chain seq x y z
N MET A 1 17.81 32.75 -36.96
CA MET A 1 19.08 32.99 -36.23
C MET A 1 18.76 33.20 -34.76
N ASN A 2 19.19 32.29 -33.89
CA ASN A 2 19.61 32.58 -32.51
C ASN A 2 20.44 31.37 -32.03
N LEU A 3 21.49 31.63 -31.26
CA LEU A 3 22.62 30.71 -31.14
C LEU A 3 22.39 29.55 -30.17
N CYS A 4 23.09 28.46 -30.48
CA CYS A 4 23.25 27.28 -29.67
C CYS A 4 24.24 27.54 -28.50
N LEU A 5 23.96 26.99 -27.31
CA LEU A 5 24.95 26.80 -26.25
C LEU A 5 24.80 25.40 -25.66
N THR A 6 25.64 24.47 -26.14
CA THR A 6 25.77 23.11 -25.60
C THR A 6 26.79 23.07 -24.46
N GLY A 7 26.35 22.70 -23.27
CA GLY A 7 27.21 22.27 -22.16
C GLY A 7 27.06 20.76 -21.91
N PRO A 8 28.13 20.02 -21.55
CA PRO A 8 28.05 18.57 -21.38
C PRO A 8 27.32 18.20 -20.09
N ARG A 9 26.25 17.41 -20.20
CA ARG A 9 25.61 16.74 -19.05
C ARG A 9 26.32 15.42 -18.79
N LEU A 10 26.99 15.29 -17.64
CA LEU A 10 27.40 13.99 -17.12
C LEU A 10 26.15 13.22 -16.66
N TYR A 11 25.93 12.04 -17.23
CA TYR A 11 24.96 11.07 -16.72
C TYR A 11 25.65 10.18 -15.67
N PHE A 12 25.29 10.34 -14.39
CA PHE A 12 25.57 9.33 -13.38
C PHE A 12 24.46 8.28 -13.38
N ALA A 13 24.75 7.12 -13.96
CA ALA A 13 23.85 5.98 -13.90
C ALA A 13 24.03 5.25 -12.56
N LEU A 14 23.15 5.53 -11.59
CA LEU A 14 23.05 4.77 -10.35
C LEU A 14 21.91 3.74 -10.47
N ALA A 15 22.27 2.50 -10.80
CA ALA A 15 21.34 1.38 -10.71
C ALA A 15 21.31 0.85 -9.26
N PRO A 16 20.13 0.77 -8.59
CA PRO A 16 20.05 0.24 -7.24
C PRO A 16 20.32 -1.27 -7.23
N LYS A 17 21.41 -1.67 -6.55
CA LYS A 17 21.66 -3.09 -6.24
C LYS A 17 20.90 -3.47 -4.97
N TYR A 18 19.78 -4.15 -5.14
CA TYR A 18 19.07 -4.80 -4.04
C TYR A 18 19.96 -5.89 -3.42
N PHE A 19 20.27 -5.78 -2.12
CA PHE A 19 20.99 -6.81 -1.39
C PHE A 19 20.19 -7.21 -0.15
N VAL A 20 19.49 -8.34 -0.25
CA VAL A 20 18.78 -8.96 0.88
C VAL A 20 19.66 -10.12 1.36
N SER A 21 20.25 -9.96 2.55
CA SER A 21 21.03 -11.04 3.17
C SER A 21 20.10 -12.01 3.88
N LEU A 22 19.85 -13.18 3.26
CA LEU A 22 19.20 -14.32 3.90
C LEU A 22 20.28 -15.26 4.46
N ASN A 23 20.53 -15.21 5.76
CA ASN A 23 21.45 -16.12 6.43
C ASN A 23 20.84 -17.53 6.57
N SER A 24 21.08 -18.39 5.59
CA SER A 24 20.86 -19.84 5.72
C SER A 24 22.14 -20.55 6.15
N ALA A 25 22.22 -20.98 7.42
CA ALA A 25 23.35 -21.76 7.90
C ALA A 25 23.28 -23.21 7.39
N GLN A 26 24.14 -23.57 6.43
CA GLN A 26 24.40 -24.97 6.07
C GLN A 26 25.39 -25.59 7.06
N VAL A 27 25.02 -26.72 7.66
CA VAL A 27 25.96 -27.61 8.37
C VAL A 27 26.31 -28.78 7.44
N GLY A 28 27.60 -29.01 7.24
CA GLY A 28 28.11 -29.87 6.16
C GLY A 28 27.97 -31.38 6.38
N ASN A 29 27.86 -32.11 5.27
CA ASN A 29 27.93 -33.58 5.23
C ASN A 29 29.32 -34.11 5.62
N ARG A 30 29.35 -35.16 6.45
CA ARG A 30 30.39 -36.19 6.41
C ARG A 30 29.77 -37.59 6.53
N THR A 31 29.97 -38.38 5.49
CA THR A 31 29.59 -39.79 5.40
C THR A 31 30.61 -40.67 6.11
N ILE A 32 30.19 -41.73 6.81
CA ILE A 32 30.91 -43.00 7.00
C ILE A 32 29.90 -44.08 7.47
N THR A 33 30.20 -45.35 7.21
CA THR A 33 29.25 -46.46 7.12
C THR A 33 29.35 -47.51 8.23
N ARG A 34 28.19 -48.13 8.53
CA ARG A 34 27.95 -49.55 8.91
C ARG A 34 28.39 -50.13 10.29
N ASP A 35 27.37 -50.72 10.92
CA ASP A 35 27.29 -52.06 11.54
C ASP A 35 27.68 -52.38 13.01
N SER A 36 26.66 -52.99 13.67
CA SER A 36 26.72 -54.11 14.64
C SER A 36 26.87 -53.93 16.17
N LYS A 37 25.72 -54.09 16.84
CA LYS A 37 25.40 -55.00 17.99
C LYS A 37 26.14 -54.94 19.35
N HIS A 38 25.32 -54.68 20.39
CA HIS A 38 25.22 -55.35 21.71
C HIS A 38 26.39 -55.32 22.74
N ILE A 39 26.17 -54.70 23.92
CA ILE A 39 26.03 -55.36 25.26
C ILE A 39 25.92 -54.34 26.44
N ILE A 40 24.97 -54.64 27.33
CA ILE A 40 24.72 -54.33 28.77
C ILE A 40 26.00 -53.99 29.61
N ASN A 41 26.08 -53.08 30.62
CA ASN A 41 25.10 -52.54 31.60
C ASN A 41 25.51 -51.21 32.32
N HIS A 42 24.64 -50.77 33.25
CA HIS A 42 24.84 -50.02 34.52
C HIS A 42 24.92 -48.46 34.60
N HIS A 43 24.23 -47.98 35.65
CA HIS A 43 23.84 -46.62 36.03
C HIS A 43 24.94 -45.55 36.22
N LEU A 44 24.58 -44.27 35.98
CA LEU A 44 24.34 -43.31 37.09
C LEU A 44 23.55 -42.03 36.68
N ALA A 45 22.76 -41.58 37.65
CA ALA A 45 21.87 -40.42 37.83
C ALA A 45 21.91 -39.15 36.92
N GLN A 46 20.69 -38.68 36.59
CA GLN A 46 20.19 -37.28 36.62
C GLN A 46 20.83 -36.20 35.69
N SER A 47 20.11 -35.25 35.09
CA SER A 47 18.68 -34.88 35.11
C SER A 47 18.23 -34.41 33.71
N ARG A 48 16.91 -34.44 33.41
CA ARG A 48 16.36 -34.15 32.07
C ARG A 48 15.75 -32.75 31.97
N SER A 49 16.16 -31.97 30.97
CA SER A 49 15.28 -30.94 30.40
C SER A 49 14.18 -31.60 29.55
N LYS A 50 13.04 -30.92 29.40
CA LYS A 50 11.95 -31.35 28.50
C LYS A 50 11.63 -30.22 27.52
N SER A 51 12.05 -30.37 26.28
CA SER A 51 11.41 -29.71 25.15
C SER A 51 10.16 -30.50 24.76
N VAL A 52 9.04 -29.81 24.53
CA VAL A 52 7.76 -30.43 24.13
C VAL A 52 7.44 -29.99 22.70
N LYS A 53 7.40 -30.96 21.78
CA LYS A 53 6.76 -30.78 20.48
C LYS A 53 5.25 -30.92 20.67
N TRP A 54 4.48 -30.00 20.09
CA TRP A 54 3.02 -30.13 19.98
C TRP A 54 2.63 -30.52 18.57
N SER A 55 1.93 -31.65 18.46
CA SER A 55 1.28 -32.13 17.24
C SER A 55 -0.23 -31.89 17.34
N THR A 56 -0.84 -31.45 16.23
CA THR A 56 -2.25 -31.69 15.84
C THR A 56 -3.33 -31.72 16.94
N PHE A 57 -4.20 -30.70 16.99
CA PHE A 57 -5.50 -30.84 17.65
C PHE A 57 -6.67 -30.20 16.88
N GLY A 58 -7.67 -31.05 16.61
CA GLY A 58 -9.10 -30.79 16.82
C GLY A 58 -9.75 -29.52 16.26
N ARG A 59 -10.62 -29.70 15.25
CA ARG A 59 -11.75 -28.78 15.02
C ARG A 59 -12.69 -28.82 16.24
N TYR A 60 -12.99 -27.66 16.83
CA TYR A 60 -14.08 -27.50 17.80
C TYR A 60 -15.12 -26.53 17.26
N PHE A 61 -16.34 -27.03 17.04
CA PHE A 61 -17.54 -26.20 16.87
C PHE A 61 -18.05 -25.80 18.26
N PRO A 62 -18.26 -24.49 18.56
CA PRO A 62 -19.03 -24.09 19.72
C PRO A 62 -20.52 -24.38 19.49
N ARG A 63 -21.17 -25.02 20.46
CA ARG A 63 -22.64 -25.14 20.50
C ARG A 63 -23.27 -23.75 20.63
N GLN A 64 -24.40 -23.54 19.95
CA GLN A 64 -25.31 -22.46 20.31
C GLN A 64 -25.77 -22.60 21.76
N VAL A 65 -25.72 -21.50 22.51
CA VAL A 65 -26.43 -21.34 23.78
C VAL A 65 -27.35 -20.15 23.62
N GLN A 66 -28.67 -20.40 23.56
CA GLN A 66 -29.67 -19.35 23.61
C GLN A 66 -29.72 -18.76 25.02
N HIS A 67 -29.09 -17.60 25.22
CA HIS A 67 -29.39 -16.75 26.37
C HIS A 67 -30.31 -15.61 25.94
N SER A 68 -31.60 -15.77 26.25
CA SER A 68 -32.59 -14.70 26.20
C SER A 68 -32.32 -13.67 27.30
N GLN A 69 -31.37 -12.76 27.07
CA GLN A 69 -31.27 -11.52 27.84
C GLN A 69 -31.79 -10.36 27.00
N MET A 70 -33.06 -10.03 27.24
CA MET A 70 -33.69 -8.82 26.74
C MET A 70 -33.09 -7.61 27.47
N ARG A 71 -31.90 -7.17 27.04
CA ARG A 71 -31.35 -5.89 27.49
C ARG A 71 -32.18 -4.79 26.86
N ALA A 72 -32.84 -3.99 27.69
CA ALA A 72 -33.43 -2.73 27.26
C ALA A 72 -32.29 -1.82 26.79
N TYR A 73 -32.11 -1.72 25.48
CA TYR A 73 -31.28 -0.67 24.87
C TYR A 73 -32.00 0.66 25.07
N THR A 74 -31.72 1.32 26.20
CA THR A 74 -31.93 2.76 26.34
C THR A 74 -31.25 3.43 25.15
N ALA A 75 -31.98 4.25 24.39
CA ALA A 75 -31.54 4.79 23.11
C ALA A 75 -30.10 5.31 23.18
N ALA A 76 -29.19 4.54 22.59
CA ALA A 76 -27.82 4.99 22.41
C ALA A 76 -27.88 6.24 21.54
N HIS A 77 -27.07 7.25 21.86
CA HIS A 77 -26.95 8.40 20.99
C HIS A 77 -26.24 7.92 19.72
N ASN A 78 -27.01 7.82 18.63
CA ASN A 78 -26.53 7.41 17.31
C ASN A 78 -25.75 8.57 16.66
N GLU A 79 -24.66 8.96 17.29
CA GLU A 79 -23.73 9.94 16.77
C GLU A 79 -22.28 9.62 17.13
N MET A 80 -21.36 10.08 16.29
CA MET A 80 -19.91 10.07 16.50
C MET A 80 -19.35 11.48 16.32
N ASP A 81 -18.29 11.83 17.04
CA ASP A 81 -17.57 13.07 16.76
C ASP A 81 -16.88 13.01 15.40
N LEU A 82 -16.91 14.09 14.62
CA LEU A 82 -16.24 14.15 13.32
C LEU A 82 -14.75 13.78 13.44
N VAL A 83 -14.07 14.25 14.49
CA VAL A 83 -12.64 13.97 14.71
C VAL A 83 -12.40 12.48 15.01
N ASP A 84 -13.32 11.84 15.71
CA ASP A 84 -13.23 10.41 16.02
C ASP A 84 -13.52 9.53 14.79
N LEU A 85 -14.48 9.93 13.95
CA LEU A 85 -14.77 9.24 12.68
C LEU A 85 -13.60 9.37 11.71
N VAL A 86 -13.06 10.57 11.53
CA VAL A 86 -11.89 10.81 10.66
C VAL A 86 -10.66 10.05 11.16
N ARG A 87 -10.42 10.00 12.49
CA ARG A 87 -9.35 9.17 13.06
C ARG A 87 -9.56 7.68 12.77
N LYS A 88 -10.78 7.16 12.90
CA LYS A 88 -11.13 5.77 12.55
C LYS A 88 -10.92 5.50 11.05
N LEU A 89 -11.29 6.43 10.16
CA LEU A 89 -11.03 6.34 8.72
C LEU A 89 -9.53 6.32 8.39
N HIS A 90 -8.71 7.14 9.06
CA HIS A 90 -7.25 7.11 8.91
C HIS A 90 -6.61 5.81 9.43
N HIS A 91 -7.25 5.09 10.36
CA HIS A 91 -6.80 3.76 10.76
C HIS A 91 -7.24 2.67 9.76
N LEU A 92 -8.37 2.86 9.08
CA LEU A 92 -8.87 1.95 8.04
C LEU A 92 -8.03 2.05 6.75
N ALA A 93 -7.76 3.27 6.30
CA ALA A 93 -6.95 3.57 5.11
C ALA A 93 -6.01 4.75 5.42
N PRO A 94 -4.78 4.50 5.90
CA PRO A 94 -3.84 5.56 6.27
C PRO A 94 -3.49 6.50 5.11
N LEU A 95 -3.57 7.81 5.34
CA LEU A 95 -3.28 8.83 4.31
C LEU A 95 -1.85 8.75 3.73
N ALA A 96 -0.91 8.13 4.46
CA ALA A 96 0.46 7.87 3.99
C ALA A 96 0.55 6.77 2.90
N LEU A 97 -0.58 6.16 2.52
CA LEU A 97 -0.70 5.25 1.39
C LEU A 97 -1.06 5.95 0.08
N ALA A 98 -1.51 7.22 0.13
CA ALA A 98 -1.88 7.97 -1.06
C ALA A 98 -0.67 8.22 -1.97
N GLU A 99 -0.95 8.34 -3.26
CA GLU A 99 0.01 8.82 -4.24
C GLU A 99 0.33 10.31 -4.03
N ASP A 100 1.57 10.73 -4.32
CA ASP A 100 2.08 12.10 -4.07
C ASP A 100 1.28 13.22 -4.77
N TRP A 101 0.49 12.89 -5.79
CA TRP A 101 -0.34 13.83 -6.56
C TRP A 101 -1.79 13.93 -6.06
N ASP A 102 -2.20 13.08 -5.13
CA ASP A 102 -3.60 12.91 -4.73
C ASP A 102 -4.04 13.91 -3.66
N ASN A 103 -5.35 14.10 -3.48
CA ASN A 103 -5.93 14.96 -2.45
C ASN A 103 -6.95 14.18 -1.59
N VAL A 104 -6.42 13.42 -0.64
CA VAL A 104 -7.15 12.54 0.28
C VAL A 104 -7.42 13.19 1.64
N GLY A 105 -8.29 12.56 2.43
CA GLY A 105 -8.63 12.97 3.79
C GLY A 105 -9.92 13.78 3.86
N LEU A 106 -10.05 14.62 4.90
CA LEU A 106 -11.19 15.51 5.10
C LEU A 106 -11.04 16.76 4.22
N LEU A 107 -11.87 16.87 3.18
CA LEU A 107 -11.82 17.92 2.16
C LEU A 107 -12.79 19.08 2.44
N VAL A 108 -13.87 18.83 3.17
CA VAL A 108 -14.80 19.84 3.68
C VAL A 108 -15.09 19.56 5.14
N GLU A 109 -14.75 20.51 6.01
CA GLU A 109 -14.98 20.44 7.45
C GLU A 109 -16.02 21.50 7.88
N PRO A 110 -17.22 21.09 8.34
CA PRO A 110 -18.19 21.99 8.95
C PRO A 110 -17.69 22.55 10.28
N SER A 111 -18.04 23.79 10.61
CA SER A 111 -17.58 24.45 11.85
C SER A 111 -17.96 23.66 13.11
N ALA A 112 -16.99 23.43 13.99
CA ALA A 112 -17.15 22.68 15.23
C ALA A 112 -18.17 23.33 16.21
N PRO A 113 -18.85 22.53 17.07
CA PRO A 113 -18.80 21.07 17.13
C PRO A 113 -19.54 20.44 15.94
N HIS A 114 -19.09 19.26 15.49
CA HIS A 114 -19.78 18.49 14.45
C HIS A 114 -19.95 17.03 14.87
N LYS A 115 -21.20 16.58 14.90
CA LYS A 115 -21.60 15.20 15.20
C LYS A 115 -22.12 14.57 13.92
N VAL A 116 -21.58 13.40 13.59
CA VAL A 116 -21.96 12.61 12.43
C VAL A 116 -22.95 11.55 12.89
N THR A 117 -24.10 11.50 12.23
CA THR A 117 -25.17 10.50 12.47
C THR A 117 -25.31 9.57 11.27
N ASP A 118 -25.10 10.11 10.06
CA ASP A 118 -25.39 9.46 8.79
C ASP A 118 -24.29 9.76 7.78
N VAL A 119 -23.73 8.70 7.20
CA VAL A 119 -22.68 8.72 6.19
C VAL A 119 -23.24 8.20 4.87
N LEU A 120 -23.08 8.95 3.78
CA LEU A 120 -23.32 8.45 2.42
C LEU A 120 -21.98 8.08 1.74
N LEU A 121 -21.87 6.85 1.24
CA LEU A 121 -20.75 6.42 0.39
C LEU A 121 -21.12 6.57 -1.09
N THR A 122 -20.20 7.09 -1.89
CA THR A 122 -20.31 7.25 -3.34
C THR A 122 -18.92 7.15 -3.97
N ILE A 123 -18.82 6.79 -5.25
CA ILE A 123 -17.62 6.99 -6.03
C ILE A 123 -17.50 8.46 -6.40
N ASP A 124 -18.46 8.96 -7.18
CA ASP A 124 -18.48 10.32 -7.72
C ASP A 124 -19.55 11.19 -7.05
N LEU A 125 -19.14 12.17 -6.25
CA LEU A 125 -20.06 13.15 -5.69
C LEU A 125 -20.54 14.13 -6.78
N THR A 126 -21.69 13.84 -7.39
CA THR A 126 -22.39 14.71 -8.36
C THR A 126 -23.43 15.62 -7.68
N GLU A 127 -24.15 16.47 -8.44
CA GLU A 127 -25.25 17.27 -7.88
C GLU A 127 -26.49 16.41 -7.55
N GLU A 128 -26.68 15.29 -8.25
CA GLU A 128 -27.72 14.30 -7.99
C GLU A 128 -27.43 13.52 -6.70
N VAL A 129 -26.19 13.05 -6.51
CA VAL A 129 -25.75 12.42 -5.26
C VAL A 129 -25.84 13.38 -4.08
N LEU A 130 -25.54 14.65 -4.29
CA LEU A 130 -25.74 15.67 -3.26
C LEU A 130 -27.23 15.95 -2.98
N ALA A 131 -28.11 15.90 -3.98
CA ALA A 131 -29.54 16.02 -3.77
C ALA A 131 -30.09 14.84 -2.95
N GLU A 132 -29.65 13.61 -3.25
CA GLU A 132 -29.92 12.41 -2.46
C GLU A 132 -29.42 12.55 -1.01
N ALA A 133 -28.19 13.05 -0.82
CA ALA A 133 -27.61 13.30 0.49
C ALA A 133 -28.45 14.28 1.33
N LEU A 134 -28.93 15.37 0.71
CA LEU A 134 -29.79 16.37 1.35
C LEU A 134 -31.18 15.82 1.68
N GLU A 135 -31.80 15.03 0.79
CA GLU A 135 -33.08 14.37 1.02
C GLU A 135 -32.99 13.38 2.20
N LYS A 136 -31.94 12.56 2.23
CA LYS A 136 -31.63 11.60 3.30
C LYS A 136 -31.09 12.26 4.57
N LYS A 137 -30.85 13.58 4.55
CA LYS A 137 -30.32 14.40 5.66
C LYS A 137 -28.98 13.91 6.22
N VAL A 138 -28.13 13.37 5.36
CA VAL A 138 -26.79 12.92 5.78
C VAL A 138 -25.91 14.11 6.14
N ASN A 139 -25.04 13.96 7.14
CA ASN A 139 -24.14 15.01 7.62
C ASN A 139 -22.65 14.70 7.38
N PHE A 140 -22.39 13.60 6.67
CA PHE A 140 -21.07 13.20 6.17
C PHE A 140 -21.22 12.48 4.83
N ILE A 141 -20.33 12.77 3.87
CA ILE A 141 -20.19 12.07 2.59
C ILE A 141 -18.76 11.55 2.49
N LEU A 142 -18.63 10.26 2.19
CA LEU A 142 -17.38 9.66 1.73
C LEU A 142 -17.47 9.49 0.21
N ALA A 143 -16.71 10.30 -0.53
CA ALA A 143 -16.58 10.21 -1.98
C ALA A 143 -15.27 9.52 -2.34
N TYR A 144 -15.31 8.42 -3.07
CA TYR A 144 -14.11 7.68 -3.47
C TYR A 144 -13.18 8.58 -4.28
N HIS A 145 -13.72 9.28 -5.29
CA HIS A 145 -13.00 10.32 -6.01
C HIS A 145 -13.08 11.66 -5.27
N PRO A 146 -11.96 12.40 -5.16
CA PRO A 146 -11.95 13.67 -4.46
C PRO A 146 -12.68 14.77 -5.26
N PRO A 147 -13.82 15.32 -4.77
CA PRO A 147 -14.51 16.39 -5.49
C PRO A 147 -13.61 17.63 -5.65
N ILE A 148 -12.78 17.93 -4.65
CA ILE A 148 -11.70 18.91 -4.72
C ILE A 148 -10.40 18.23 -5.21
N PHE A 149 -10.35 17.85 -6.48
CA PHE A 149 -9.11 17.29 -7.07
C PHE A 149 -8.07 18.36 -7.44
N VAL A 150 -8.52 19.58 -7.76
CA VAL A 150 -7.65 20.72 -8.10
C VAL A 150 -7.94 21.87 -7.12
N PRO A 151 -6.92 22.57 -6.60
CA PRO A 151 -7.11 23.66 -5.63
C PRO A 151 -8.07 24.75 -6.11
N LEU A 152 -9.18 24.93 -5.37
CA LEU A 152 -10.18 25.96 -5.64
C LEU A 152 -9.69 27.32 -5.10
N LYS A 153 -9.46 28.28 -6.00
CA LYS A 153 -9.03 29.65 -5.63
C LYS A 153 -10.16 30.56 -5.16
N LYS A 154 -11.41 30.17 -5.39
CA LYS A 154 -12.64 30.91 -5.04
C LYS A 154 -13.82 29.94 -4.94
N LEU A 155 -14.82 30.31 -4.14
CA LEU A 155 -16.12 29.63 -4.07
C LEU A 155 -17.20 30.63 -4.48
N THR A 156 -17.58 30.58 -5.75
CA THR A 156 -18.51 31.50 -6.42
C THR A 156 -19.68 30.77 -7.09
N GLN A 157 -19.87 29.48 -6.78
CA GLN A 157 -20.86 28.59 -7.41
C GLN A 157 -20.72 28.49 -8.95
N SER A 158 -19.56 28.90 -9.51
CA SER A 158 -19.40 29.07 -10.97
C SER A 158 -19.19 27.75 -11.73
N SER A 159 -18.78 26.70 -11.02
CA SER A 159 -18.61 25.34 -11.51
C SER A 159 -19.42 24.34 -10.70
N VAL A 160 -19.67 23.14 -11.26
CA VAL A 160 -20.32 22.01 -10.55
C VAL A 160 -19.65 21.75 -9.20
N LYS A 161 -18.32 21.65 -9.20
CA LYS A 161 -17.51 21.44 -7.99
C LYS A 161 -17.71 22.55 -6.96
N GLU A 162 -17.67 23.83 -7.35
CA GLU A 162 -17.98 24.93 -6.42
C GLU A 162 -19.40 24.84 -5.84
N ARG A 163 -20.42 24.51 -6.64
CA ARG A 163 -21.81 24.38 -6.16
C ARG A 163 -21.96 23.29 -5.12
N ILE A 164 -21.34 22.13 -5.37
CA ILE A 164 -21.35 21.00 -4.45
C ILE A 164 -20.71 21.39 -3.12
N ILE A 165 -19.49 21.94 -3.15
CA ILE A 165 -18.77 22.33 -1.95
C ILE A 165 -19.50 23.43 -1.16
N VAL A 166 -20.05 24.45 -1.83
CA VAL A 166 -20.83 25.51 -1.16
C VAL A 166 -22.07 24.93 -0.49
N LYS A 167 -22.87 24.11 -1.19
CA LYS A 167 -24.06 23.46 -0.63
C LYS A 167 -23.71 22.53 0.54
N CYS A 168 -22.60 21.80 0.48
CA CYS A 168 -22.12 20.99 1.62
C CYS A 168 -21.81 21.86 2.84
N ILE A 169 -21.12 22.99 2.66
CA ILE A 169 -20.83 23.94 3.75
C ILE A 169 -22.13 24.52 4.35
N GLU A 170 -23.05 24.99 3.50
CA GLU A 170 -24.33 25.58 3.92
C GLU A 170 -25.20 24.58 4.71
N ASN A 171 -25.18 23.31 4.34
CA ASN A 171 -25.94 22.24 5.00
C ASN A 171 -25.13 21.47 6.05
N ARG A 172 -23.91 21.93 6.38
CA ARG A 172 -23.00 21.32 7.36
C ARG A 172 -22.69 19.84 7.08
N ILE A 173 -22.53 19.48 5.81
CA ILE A 173 -22.13 18.14 5.38
C ILE A 173 -20.60 18.09 5.29
N ALA A 174 -19.98 17.21 6.08
CA ALA A 174 -18.56 16.92 5.95
C ALA A 174 -18.28 16.10 4.69
N VAL A 175 -17.16 16.34 4.01
CA VAL A 175 -16.78 15.58 2.81
C VAL A 175 -15.38 15.01 2.99
N TYR A 176 -15.25 13.69 2.88
CA TYR A 176 -14.00 12.95 3.00
C TYR A 176 -13.74 12.12 1.73
N SER A 177 -12.48 11.95 1.35
CA SER A 177 -12.10 11.09 0.23
C SER A 177 -10.90 10.20 0.57
N PRO A 178 -11.01 8.86 0.47
CA PRO A 178 -9.86 7.97 0.68
C PRO A 178 -9.05 7.74 -0.60
N HIS A 179 -9.68 7.79 -1.77
CA HIS A 179 -9.10 7.57 -3.11
C HIS A 179 -7.94 6.56 -3.13
N THR A 180 -6.72 6.99 -3.49
CA THR A 180 -5.57 6.08 -3.67
C THR A 180 -5.14 5.34 -2.40
N CYS A 181 -5.53 5.78 -1.19
CA CYS A 181 -5.32 5.01 0.04
C CYS A 181 -6.08 3.67 0.01
N VAL A 182 -7.27 3.64 -0.60
CA VAL A 182 -8.09 2.42 -0.73
C VAL A 182 -7.67 1.57 -1.94
N ASP A 183 -7.06 2.18 -2.96
CA ASP A 183 -6.34 1.45 -4.01
C ASP A 183 -5.12 0.72 -3.45
N ALA A 184 -4.36 1.39 -2.58
CA ALA A 184 -3.09 0.91 -2.06
C ALA A 184 -3.22 -0.06 -0.87
N MET A 185 -4.25 0.05 -0.02
CA MET A 185 -4.33 -0.76 1.20
C MET A 185 -4.52 -2.26 0.98
N GLU A 186 -4.07 -3.07 1.94
CA GLU A 186 -4.34 -4.51 1.97
C GLU A 186 -5.86 -4.77 2.15
N GLY A 187 -6.40 -5.66 1.33
CA GLY A 187 -7.84 -5.88 1.23
C GLY A 187 -8.59 -4.69 0.61
N GLY A 188 -7.90 -3.83 -0.15
CA GLY A 188 -8.47 -2.69 -0.88
C GLY A 188 -9.21 -3.09 -2.16
N VAL A 189 -9.56 -2.11 -3.01
CA VAL A 189 -10.29 -2.38 -4.27
C VAL A 189 -9.51 -3.33 -5.19
N ASN A 190 -8.19 -3.20 -5.23
CA ASN A 190 -7.34 -4.04 -6.09
C ASN A 190 -7.28 -5.50 -5.62
N ASP A 191 -7.40 -5.77 -4.32
CA ASP A 191 -7.53 -7.13 -3.80
C ASP A 191 -8.91 -7.71 -4.09
N TRP A 192 -9.98 -6.92 -3.91
CA TRP A 192 -11.35 -7.30 -4.26
C TRP A 192 -11.46 -7.70 -5.75
N LEU A 193 -10.93 -6.89 -6.68
CA LEU A 193 -10.90 -7.20 -8.10
C LEU A 193 -10.16 -8.51 -8.44
N VAL A 194 -9.16 -8.90 -7.64
CA VAL A 194 -8.44 -10.18 -7.82
C VAL A 194 -9.32 -11.38 -7.47
N GLU A 195 -10.30 -11.23 -6.57
CA GLU A 195 -11.22 -12.32 -6.17
C GLU A 195 -12.03 -12.87 -7.35
N ALA A 196 -12.27 -12.06 -8.39
CA ALA A 196 -12.91 -12.49 -9.64
C ALA A 196 -12.21 -13.70 -10.28
N PHE A 197 -10.90 -13.88 -10.10
CA PHE A 197 -10.14 -14.99 -10.68
C PHE A 197 -10.08 -16.23 -9.78
N GLY A 198 -10.55 -16.12 -8.53
CA GLY A 198 -10.56 -17.17 -7.53
C GLY A 198 -9.30 -17.16 -6.65
N LYS A 199 -8.90 -18.34 -6.14
CA LYS A 199 -7.78 -18.43 -5.18
C LYS A 199 -6.44 -18.15 -5.84
N THR A 200 -5.61 -17.38 -5.15
CA THR A 200 -4.23 -17.06 -5.52
C THR A 200 -3.24 -17.79 -4.61
N GLU A 201 -2.12 -18.27 -5.16
CA GLU A 201 -0.96 -18.69 -4.36
C GLU A 201 -0.26 -17.48 -3.72
N ARG A 202 -0.23 -16.36 -4.46
CA ARG A 202 0.46 -15.13 -4.10
C ARG A 202 -0.21 -13.96 -4.82
N SER A 203 -0.34 -12.84 -4.12
CA SER A 203 -0.76 -11.55 -4.66
C SER A 203 0.14 -10.50 -4.03
N ASP A 204 0.82 -9.70 -4.84
CA ASP A 204 1.71 -8.63 -4.38
C ASP A 204 1.28 -7.29 -4.99
N PRO A 205 1.48 -6.16 -4.30
CA PRO A 205 1.35 -4.84 -4.93
C PRO A 205 2.33 -4.68 -6.10
N ILE A 206 1.88 -4.07 -7.20
CA ILE A 206 2.73 -3.82 -8.37
C ILE A 206 3.70 -2.68 -8.10
N SER A 207 3.20 -1.61 -7.48
CA SER A 207 4.00 -0.48 -6.99
C SER A 207 3.89 -0.43 -5.45
N PRO A 208 4.78 -1.10 -4.70
CA PRO A 208 4.69 -1.19 -3.24
C PRO A 208 4.79 0.17 -2.55
N SER A 209 3.86 0.47 -1.63
CA SER A 209 3.97 1.63 -0.74
C SER A 209 5.19 1.47 0.17
N LEU A 210 5.88 2.57 0.45
CA LEU A 210 7.05 2.56 1.32
C LEU A 210 6.65 2.91 2.77
N ALA A 211 7.40 2.40 3.74
CA ALA A 211 7.20 2.72 5.15
C ALA A 211 7.27 4.24 5.40
N PRO A 212 6.56 4.79 6.40
CA PRO A 212 6.54 6.23 6.65
C PRO A 212 7.93 6.79 7.02
N SER A 213 8.75 6.01 7.74
CA SER A 213 10.12 6.35 8.14
C SER A 213 11.14 5.31 7.69
N TRP A 214 12.42 5.68 7.71
CA TRP A 214 13.51 4.72 7.61
C TRP A 214 13.60 3.84 8.87
N PRO A 215 14.17 2.62 8.81
CA PRO A 215 14.38 1.75 9.97
C PRO A 215 15.46 2.26 10.95
N THR A 216 16.20 3.29 10.55
CA THR A 216 17.33 3.89 11.26
C THR A 216 17.21 5.41 11.22
N VAL A 217 18.03 6.14 11.97
CA VAL A 217 18.10 7.61 11.83
C VAL A 217 18.55 7.97 10.41
N GLY A 218 17.94 9.00 9.82
CA GLY A 218 18.41 9.62 8.58
C GLY A 218 18.08 8.87 7.28
N SER A 219 18.45 9.50 6.16
CA SER A 219 18.18 9.04 4.78
C SER A 219 19.45 8.63 4.02
N TYR A 220 20.62 8.73 4.65
CA TYR A 220 21.91 8.37 4.07
C TYR A 220 22.73 7.56 5.06
N ARG A 221 23.52 6.62 4.56
CA ARG A 221 24.61 5.96 5.29
C ARG A 221 25.95 6.43 4.71
N VAL A 222 26.86 6.84 5.57
CA VAL A 222 28.25 7.16 5.27
C VAL A 222 29.13 6.07 5.88
N ASP A 223 29.74 5.26 5.03
CA ASP A 223 30.80 4.32 5.43
C ASP A 223 32.14 5.03 5.23
N THR A 224 32.99 5.06 6.24
CA THR A 224 34.22 5.85 6.19
C THR A 224 35.31 5.27 7.08
N ARG A 225 36.56 5.69 6.87
CA ARG A 225 37.67 5.41 7.79
C ARG A 225 38.12 6.68 8.48
N VAL A 226 38.39 6.60 9.78
CA VAL A 226 38.89 7.70 10.60
C VAL A 226 40.18 7.26 11.31
N PRO A 227 41.27 8.05 11.27
CA PRO A 227 42.52 7.68 11.93
C PRO A 227 42.34 7.44 13.43
N ALA A 228 42.98 6.39 13.96
CA ALA A 228 42.78 5.92 15.34
C ALA A 228 43.19 6.96 16.40
N ASN A 229 44.08 7.90 16.06
CA ASN A 229 44.51 8.97 16.95
C ASN A 229 43.48 10.13 17.11
N VAL A 230 42.53 10.28 16.19
CA VAL A 230 41.49 11.34 16.23
C VAL A 230 40.08 10.80 16.46
N ILE A 231 39.91 9.48 16.50
CA ILE A 231 38.61 8.79 16.57
C ILE A 231 37.71 9.28 17.71
N HIS A 232 38.25 9.51 18.91
CA HIS A 232 37.47 9.92 20.08
C HIS A 232 36.89 11.33 19.91
N GLU A 233 37.68 12.25 19.37
CA GLU A 233 37.23 13.61 19.10
C GLU A 233 36.17 13.62 17.98
N PHE A 234 36.42 12.87 16.91
CA PHE A 234 35.48 12.72 15.80
C PHE A 234 34.14 12.15 16.27
N VAL A 235 34.15 11.03 17.02
CA VAL A 235 32.94 10.39 17.58
C VAL A 235 32.18 11.36 18.47
N THR A 236 32.87 12.11 19.34
CA THR A 236 32.23 13.10 20.22
C THR A 236 31.55 14.22 19.42
N ARG A 237 32.17 14.71 18.34
CA ARG A 237 31.56 15.73 17.46
C ARG A 237 30.36 15.17 16.68
N VAL A 238 30.46 13.93 16.18
CA VAL A 238 29.39 13.24 15.47
C VAL A 238 28.17 13.00 16.37
N GLN A 239 28.37 12.52 17.60
CA GLN A 239 27.30 12.29 18.58
C GLN A 239 26.54 13.57 18.98
N ASN A 240 27.17 14.74 18.84
CA ASN A 240 26.53 16.04 19.08
C ASN A 240 25.93 16.66 17.80
N THR A 241 25.97 15.97 16.65
CA THR A 241 25.39 16.46 15.40
C THR A 241 23.94 15.97 15.26
N PRO A 242 22.94 16.86 15.10
CA PRO A 242 21.54 16.45 14.94
C PRO A 242 21.33 15.52 13.74
N GLU A 243 20.40 14.57 13.87
CA GLU A 243 20.08 13.58 12.83
C GLU A 243 21.30 12.75 12.36
N VAL A 244 22.29 12.49 13.22
CA VAL A 244 23.41 11.57 12.93
C VAL A 244 23.50 10.47 13.99
N GLU A 245 23.67 9.23 13.53
CA GLU A 245 23.75 8.01 14.37
C GLU A 245 24.98 7.19 13.96
N ILE A 246 25.73 6.64 14.92
CA ILE A 246 26.83 5.70 14.66
C ILE A 246 26.25 4.29 14.71
N THR A 247 26.19 3.60 13.57
CA THR A 247 25.50 2.30 13.44
C THR A 247 26.42 1.09 13.53
N ASP A 248 27.69 1.24 13.19
CA ASP A 248 28.73 0.24 13.46
C ASP A 248 29.97 0.89 14.05
N SER A 249 30.34 0.40 15.25
CA SER A 249 31.54 0.77 15.98
C SER A 249 32.41 -0.46 16.32
N ALA A 250 32.14 -1.63 15.74
CA ALA A 250 32.92 -2.85 15.98
C ALA A 250 34.39 -2.70 15.53
N GLY A 251 34.65 -1.76 14.62
CA GLY A 251 36.00 -1.34 14.23
C GLY A 251 36.84 -0.72 15.36
N LEU A 252 36.24 -0.17 16.42
CA LEU A 252 36.95 0.55 17.50
C LEU A 252 37.97 -0.32 18.27
N ASN A 253 37.80 -1.64 18.26
CA ASN A 253 38.71 -2.59 18.91
C ASN A 253 39.77 -3.17 17.96
N SER A 254 39.90 -2.64 16.74
CA SER A 254 40.85 -3.17 15.74
C SER A 254 42.22 -2.48 15.80
N SER A 255 43.29 -3.28 15.70
CA SER A 255 44.68 -2.82 15.76
C SER A 255 45.17 -2.27 14.41
N GLY A 256 44.46 -1.29 13.86
CA GLY A 256 44.79 -0.63 12.58
C GLY A 256 45.13 0.87 12.75
N PRO A 257 45.82 1.49 11.77
CA PRO A 257 46.05 2.94 11.78
C PRO A 257 44.74 3.73 11.61
N ASP A 258 43.81 3.19 10.84
CA ASP A 258 42.47 3.76 10.62
C ASP A 258 41.38 2.78 11.06
N LEU A 259 40.30 3.32 11.61
CA LEU A 259 39.15 2.58 12.10
C LEU A 259 37.96 2.84 11.18
N ARG A 260 37.29 1.77 10.73
CA ARG A 260 36.05 1.89 9.94
C ARG A 260 34.90 2.31 10.85
N LEU A 261 34.11 3.29 10.39
CA LEU A 261 32.86 3.72 11.00
C LEU A 261 31.74 3.66 9.98
N GLN A 262 30.57 3.21 10.42
CA GLN A 262 29.31 3.41 9.68
C GLN A 262 28.45 4.41 10.43
N LEU A 263 28.05 5.45 9.72
CA LEU A 263 27.25 6.56 10.22
C LEU A 263 25.97 6.63 9.39
N ASN A 264 24.81 6.81 10.00
CA ASN A 264 23.63 7.25 9.27
C ASN A 264 23.36 8.72 9.54
N CYS A 265 22.89 9.46 8.53
CA CYS A 265 22.60 10.88 8.65
C CYS A 265 21.38 11.34 7.83
N GLY A 266 20.69 12.37 8.30
CA GLY A 266 19.70 13.11 7.52
C GLY A 266 20.33 13.93 6.39
N GLU A 267 19.56 14.25 5.35
CA GLU A 267 20.01 15.01 4.18
C GLU A 267 20.69 16.34 4.53
N LYS A 268 20.14 17.07 5.52
CA LYS A 268 20.70 18.34 6.01
C LYS A 268 22.05 18.14 6.70
N SER A 269 22.21 17.04 7.44
CA SER A 269 23.42 16.73 8.21
C SER A 269 24.53 16.09 7.38
N LEU A 270 24.21 15.52 6.21
CA LEU A 270 25.19 14.94 5.28
C LEU A 270 26.28 15.96 4.90
N SER A 271 25.93 17.19 4.55
CA SER A 271 26.90 18.22 4.16
C SER A 271 27.88 18.55 5.30
N ASN A 272 27.35 18.71 6.52
CA ASN A 272 28.16 18.98 7.71
C ASN A 272 29.07 17.80 8.06
N LEU A 273 28.57 16.56 7.93
CA LEU A 273 29.34 15.35 8.17
C LEU A 273 30.47 15.18 7.16
N ILE A 274 30.22 15.49 5.89
CA ILE A 274 31.24 15.46 4.83
C ILE A 274 32.30 16.54 5.07
N GLU A 275 31.94 17.75 5.50
CA GLU A 275 32.91 18.78 5.90
C GLU A 275 33.74 18.36 7.13
N LEU A 276 33.11 17.68 8.10
CA LEU A 276 33.81 17.13 9.27
C LEU A 276 34.83 16.05 8.85
N LEU A 277 34.45 15.13 7.96
CA LEU A 277 35.34 14.09 7.43
C LEU A 277 36.53 14.67 6.64
N HIS A 278 36.34 15.78 5.92
CA HIS A 278 37.43 16.50 5.27
C HIS A 278 38.46 17.02 6.29
N LYS A 279 38.00 17.61 7.41
CA LYS A 279 38.88 18.19 8.45
C LYS A 279 39.80 17.16 9.12
N TYR A 280 39.37 15.90 9.23
CA TYR A 280 40.15 14.80 9.81
C TYR A 280 40.91 13.96 8.77
N HIS A 281 41.02 14.42 7.51
CA HIS A 281 41.61 13.68 6.38
C HIS A 281 40.96 12.33 6.05
N ALA A 282 39.87 11.97 6.73
CA ALA A 282 39.09 10.74 6.57
C ALA A 282 38.44 10.59 5.18
N TYR A 283 38.24 11.71 4.47
CA TYR A 283 37.41 11.79 3.27
C TYR A 283 38.00 11.15 2.00
N LYS A 284 39.33 11.16 1.82
CA LYS A 284 39.92 11.14 0.47
C LYS A 284 40.08 9.79 -0.23
N GLU A 285 40.08 8.67 0.49
CA GLU A 285 40.28 7.34 -0.11
C GLU A 285 39.25 6.28 0.32
N PHE A 286 38.45 6.52 1.36
CA PHE A 286 37.61 5.47 1.96
C PHE A 286 36.20 5.91 2.38
N THR A 287 35.66 7.03 1.89
CA THR A 287 34.29 7.47 2.20
C THR A 287 33.30 7.07 1.08
N GLU A 288 32.34 6.22 1.41
CA GLU A 288 31.18 5.90 0.56
C GLU A 288 29.91 6.55 1.13
N VAL A 289 29.15 7.27 0.31
CA VAL A 289 27.82 7.81 0.67
C VAL A 289 26.75 7.01 -0.05
N ILE A 290 25.85 6.40 0.72
CA ILE A 290 24.83 5.48 0.24
C ILE A 290 23.46 6.05 0.64
N ALA A 291 22.62 6.40 -0.34
CA ALA A 291 21.23 6.77 -0.08
C ALA A 291 20.46 5.55 0.46
N LEU A 292 19.73 5.75 1.57
CA LEU A 292 18.88 4.73 2.17
C LEU A 292 17.48 4.82 1.58
N VAL A 293 16.91 3.68 1.18
CA VAL A 293 15.52 3.58 0.73
C VAL A 293 14.67 3.09 1.89
N LYS A 294 13.48 3.66 2.07
CA LYS A 294 12.51 3.17 3.06
C LYS A 294 12.03 1.77 2.62
N PRO A 295 11.86 0.80 3.53
CA PRO A 295 11.43 -0.54 3.14
C PRO A 295 10.00 -0.52 2.57
N PRO A 296 9.66 -1.41 1.62
CA PRO A 296 8.28 -1.58 1.18
C PRO A 296 7.44 -2.15 2.33
N MET A 297 6.18 -1.71 2.43
CA MET A 297 5.20 -2.24 3.37
C MET A 297 4.53 -3.48 2.78
N PRO A 298 4.67 -4.68 3.38
CA PRO A 298 4.06 -5.90 2.85
C PRO A 298 2.53 -5.77 2.76
N GLY A 299 1.95 -6.08 1.60
CA GLY A 299 0.50 -5.97 1.35
C GLY A 299 0.01 -4.59 0.90
N PHE A 300 0.84 -3.55 0.98
CA PHE A 300 0.45 -2.17 0.64
C PHE A 300 1.12 -1.67 -0.65
N GLY A 301 0.35 -1.05 -1.53
CA GLY A 301 0.82 -0.45 -2.79
C GLY A 301 -0.20 -0.53 -3.93
N MET A 302 0.03 0.20 -5.01
CA MET A 302 -0.90 0.29 -6.13
C MET A 302 -0.92 -0.98 -7.00
N GLY A 303 -2.12 -1.36 -7.44
CA GLY A 303 -2.38 -2.54 -8.26
C GLY A 303 -2.03 -3.87 -7.58
N ARG A 304 -2.30 -4.99 -8.25
CA ARG A 304 -1.90 -6.34 -7.79
C ARG A 304 -1.37 -7.18 -8.94
N ILE A 305 -0.26 -7.88 -8.73
CA ILE A 305 0.19 -8.98 -9.58
C ILE A 305 -0.02 -10.28 -8.83
N SER A 306 -0.91 -11.11 -9.37
CA SER A 306 -1.44 -12.28 -8.66
C SER A 306 -1.22 -13.56 -9.45
N LYS A 307 -0.66 -14.58 -8.79
CA LYS A 307 -0.51 -15.93 -9.34
C LYS A 307 -1.68 -16.80 -8.87
N LEU A 308 -2.47 -17.31 -9.80
CA LEU A 308 -3.64 -18.14 -9.52
C LEU A 308 -3.23 -19.53 -9.02
N SER A 309 -3.95 -20.10 -8.05
CA SER A 309 -3.71 -21.46 -7.52
C SER A 309 -4.07 -22.58 -8.49
N SER A 310 -4.87 -22.26 -9.51
CA SER A 310 -5.18 -23.13 -10.64
C SER A 310 -5.32 -22.25 -11.87
N PRO A 311 -4.80 -22.66 -13.05
CA PRO A 311 -5.08 -21.94 -14.29
C PRO A 311 -6.58 -21.82 -14.55
N VAL A 312 -7.00 -20.73 -15.17
CA VAL A 312 -8.38 -20.50 -15.62
C VAL A 312 -8.35 -20.14 -17.10
N THR A 313 -9.36 -20.52 -17.89
CA THR A 313 -9.37 -20.07 -19.30
C THR A 313 -9.72 -18.58 -19.37
N LEU A 314 -9.28 -17.89 -20.43
CA LEU A 314 -9.64 -16.49 -20.65
C LEU A 314 -11.17 -16.30 -20.74
N ASP A 315 -11.89 -17.28 -21.28
CA ASP A 315 -13.36 -17.36 -21.34
C ASP A 315 -14.01 -17.41 -19.94
N ASP A 316 -13.46 -18.25 -19.05
CA ASP A 316 -13.89 -18.31 -17.64
C ASP A 316 -13.58 -16.99 -16.92
N ALA A 317 -12.40 -16.40 -17.16
CA ALA A 317 -11.98 -15.14 -16.57
C ALA A 317 -12.93 -14.00 -16.93
N VAL A 318 -13.29 -13.86 -18.22
CA VAL A 318 -14.30 -12.89 -18.69
C VAL A 318 -15.66 -13.14 -18.03
N THR A 319 -16.09 -14.39 -17.94
CA THR A 319 -17.37 -14.76 -17.32
C THR A 319 -17.42 -14.38 -15.84
N ARG A 320 -16.33 -14.64 -15.09
CA ARG A 320 -16.26 -14.29 -13.67
C ARG A 320 -16.15 -12.79 -13.44
N VAL A 321 -15.38 -12.05 -14.25
CA VAL A 321 -15.32 -10.58 -14.15
C VAL A 321 -16.70 -9.96 -14.37
N LYS A 322 -17.45 -10.42 -15.37
CA LYS A 322 -18.85 -9.99 -15.58
C LYS A 322 -19.73 -10.24 -14.36
N GLN A 323 -19.64 -11.44 -13.76
CA GLN A 323 -20.42 -11.79 -12.57
C GLN A 323 -20.01 -10.96 -11.34
N HIS A 324 -18.70 -10.77 -11.13
CA HIS A 324 -18.14 -10.07 -9.98
C HIS A 324 -18.42 -8.56 -10.00
N LEU A 325 -18.37 -7.93 -11.18
CA LEU A 325 -18.73 -6.52 -11.37
C LEU A 325 -20.22 -6.27 -11.68
N ASN A 326 -21.03 -7.33 -11.81
CA ASN A 326 -22.42 -7.28 -12.27
C ASN A 326 -22.60 -6.53 -13.61
N LEU A 327 -21.77 -6.88 -14.61
CA LEU A 327 -21.76 -6.27 -15.95
C LEU A 327 -22.22 -7.25 -17.03
N GLU A 328 -23.09 -6.81 -17.93
CA GLU A 328 -23.54 -7.61 -19.09
C GLU A 328 -22.42 -7.82 -20.12
N ARG A 329 -21.59 -6.80 -20.34
CA ARG A 329 -20.47 -6.80 -21.29
C ARG A 329 -19.21 -6.18 -20.71
N VAL A 330 -18.08 -6.58 -21.27
CA VAL A 330 -16.73 -6.06 -21.00
C VAL A 330 -16.00 -5.96 -22.32
N ASN A 331 -15.01 -5.07 -22.41
CA ASN A 331 -14.14 -4.98 -23.58
C ASN A 331 -12.97 -5.94 -23.41
N LEU A 332 -12.83 -6.91 -24.32
CA LEU A 332 -11.74 -7.89 -24.31
C LEU A 332 -10.78 -7.65 -25.49
N ALA A 333 -9.50 -7.52 -25.20
CA ALA A 333 -8.43 -7.63 -26.17
C ALA A 333 -7.68 -8.96 -25.93
N ILE A 334 -7.55 -9.81 -26.95
CA ILE A 334 -6.86 -11.10 -26.83
C ILE A 334 -5.38 -10.91 -27.19
N GLY A 335 -4.47 -11.47 -26.38
CA GLY A 335 -3.03 -11.42 -26.63
C GLY A 335 -2.62 -12.09 -27.95
N ALA A 336 -1.53 -11.63 -28.56
CA ALA A 336 -0.98 -12.24 -29.78
C ALA A 336 -0.60 -13.70 -29.52
N GLY A 337 -1.18 -14.63 -30.30
CA GLY A 337 -1.01 -16.08 -30.11
C GLY A 337 -1.92 -16.70 -29.06
N CYS A 338 -2.77 -15.91 -28.38
CA CYS A 338 -3.76 -16.40 -27.42
C CYS A 338 -5.13 -16.63 -28.07
N SER A 339 -6.03 -17.29 -27.34
CA SER A 339 -7.44 -17.47 -27.67
C SER A 339 -8.28 -17.43 -26.40
N LEU A 340 -9.61 -17.46 -26.52
CA LEU A 340 -10.52 -17.60 -25.36
C LEU A 340 -10.24 -18.87 -24.53
N LYS A 341 -9.64 -19.91 -25.13
CA LYS A 341 -9.29 -21.16 -24.43
C LYS A 341 -7.83 -21.21 -23.96
N SER A 342 -7.09 -20.10 -24.03
CA SER A 342 -5.76 -20.00 -23.43
C SER A 342 -5.85 -19.93 -21.90
N ASP A 343 -4.95 -20.65 -21.23
CA ASP A 343 -4.77 -20.60 -19.77
C ASP A 343 -4.22 -19.25 -19.31
N ILE A 344 -4.86 -18.67 -18.30
CA ILE A 344 -4.38 -17.55 -17.50
C ILE A 344 -3.87 -18.10 -16.17
N LYS A 345 -2.62 -17.78 -15.82
CA LYS A 345 -1.95 -18.21 -14.57
C LYS A 345 -1.54 -17.04 -13.71
N THR A 346 -1.35 -15.88 -14.34
CA THR A 346 -0.94 -14.62 -13.73
C THR A 346 -1.85 -13.49 -14.24
N VAL A 347 -2.35 -12.69 -13.30
CA VAL A 347 -3.20 -11.53 -13.59
C VAL A 347 -2.58 -10.29 -12.97
N ALA A 348 -2.44 -9.22 -13.76
CA ALA A 348 -2.10 -7.90 -13.28
C ALA A 348 -3.38 -7.04 -13.24
N VAL A 349 -3.69 -6.49 -12.07
CA VAL A 349 -4.93 -5.76 -11.77
C VAL A 349 -4.61 -4.34 -11.35
N CYS A 350 -5.39 -3.38 -11.84
CA CYS A 350 -5.43 -2.02 -11.28
C CYS A 350 -6.84 -1.45 -11.49
N ALA A 351 -7.52 -1.05 -10.43
CA ALA A 351 -8.76 -0.28 -10.52
C ALA A 351 -8.54 1.04 -11.29
N GLY A 352 -9.63 1.60 -11.83
CA GLY A 352 -9.62 2.88 -12.54
C GLY A 352 -8.73 2.87 -13.78
N SER A 353 -7.82 3.85 -13.87
CA SER A 353 -6.84 3.97 -14.96
C SER A 353 -5.54 3.24 -14.65
N GLY A 354 -5.47 1.95 -14.99
CA GLY A 354 -4.28 1.11 -14.79
C GLY A 354 -3.09 1.42 -15.69
N SER A 355 -3.15 2.49 -16.49
CA SER A 355 -2.19 2.82 -17.55
C SER A 355 -0.73 2.90 -17.10
N GLY A 356 -0.45 3.58 -15.98
CA GLY A 356 0.91 3.70 -15.42
C GLY A 356 1.35 2.49 -14.60
N ILE A 357 0.42 1.85 -13.90
CA ILE A 357 0.69 0.73 -12.99
C ILE A 357 0.92 -0.58 -13.76
N LEU A 358 0.14 -0.86 -14.80
CA LEU A 358 0.22 -2.10 -15.58
C LEU A 358 1.30 -2.06 -16.67
N GLN A 359 2.00 -0.93 -16.83
CA GLN A 359 3.01 -0.77 -17.87
C GLN A 359 4.15 -1.81 -17.70
N ASP A 360 4.45 -2.53 -18.78
CA ASP A 360 5.52 -3.53 -18.88
C ASP A 360 5.48 -4.74 -17.90
N ILE A 361 4.45 -4.84 -17.06
CA ILE A 361 4.22 -5.97 -16.15
C ILE A 361 4.08 -7.29 -16.91
N LYS A 362 4.76 -8.34 -16.45
CA LYS A 362 4.69 -9.67 -17.06
C LYS A 362 3.57 -10.49 -16.43
N ALA A 363 2.38 -10.41 -17.02
CA ALA A 363 1.21 -11.23 -16.70
C ALA A 363 0.55 -11.76 -17.98
N ASP A 364 -0.23 -12.84 -17.86
CA ASP A 364 -1.00 -13.41 -18.98
C ASP A 364 -2.25 -12.56 -19.30
N LEU A 365 -2.82 -11.94 -18.26
CA LEU A 365 -4.00 -11.08 -18.32
C LEU A 365 -3.77 -9.77 -17.57
N TYR A 366 -4.17 -8.65 -18.18
CA TYR A 366 -4.38 -7.35 -17.54
C TYR A 366 -5.87 -7.13 -17.28
N PHE A 367 -6.22 -6.57 -16.13
CA PHE A 367 -7.59 -6.21 -15.77
C PHE A 367 -7.64 -4.83 -15.12
N THR A 368 -8.38 -3.91 -15.74
CA THR A 368 -8.49 -2.52 -15.28
C THR A 368 -9.76 -1.85 -15.81
N GLY A 369 -10.07 -0.64 -15.36
CA GLY A 369 -11.13 0.16 -15.94
C GLY A 369 -10.75 0.64 -17.34
N GLU A 370 -9.57 1.25 -17.46
CA GLU A 370 -9.15 2.02 -18.64
C GLU A 370 -7.70 1.79 -19.06
N LEU A 371 -7.49 1.68 -20.38
CA LEU A 371 -6.20 1.82 -21.06
C LEU A 371 -6.42 2.58 -22.37
N THR A 372 -5.43 3.35 -22.81
CA THR A 372 -5.46 3.96 -24.15
C THR A 372 -5.33 2.91 -25.25
N HIS A 373 -5.82 3.20 -26.45
CA HIS A 373 -5.74 2.31 -27.61
C HIS A 373 -4.32 1.75 -27.85
N HIS A 374 -3.29 2.60 -27.76
CA HIS A 374 -1.90 2.16 -27.96
C HIS A 374 -1.36 1.27 -26.83
N GLN A 375 -1.83 1.45 -25.58
CA GLN A 375 -1.47 0.57 -24.47
C GLN A 375 -2.11 -0.82 -24.60
N VAL A 376 -3.35 -0.89 -25.11
CA VAL A 376 -4.00 -2.16 -25.44
C VAL A 376 -3.24 -2.88 -26.56
N LEU A 377 -2.88 -2.17 -27.64
CA LEU A 377 -2.07 -2.76 -28.73
C LEU A 377 -0.69 -3.24 -28.26
N ASP A 378 -0.01 -2.47 -27.40
CA ASP A 378 1.28 -2.87 -26.83
C ASP A 378 1.15 -4.15 -26.00
N ALA A 379 0.17 -4.21 -25.08
CA ALA A 379 -0.12 -5.39 -24.28
C ALA A 379 -0.44 -6.63 -25.16
N GLN A 380 -1.30 -6.46 -26.17
CA GLN A 380 -1.61 -7.52 -27.13
C GLN A 380 -0.37 -8.01 -27.87
N SER A 381 0.48 -7.09 -28.38
CA SER A 381 1.70 -7.44 -29.11
C SER A 381 2.71 -8.24 -28.27
N LYS A 382 2.71 -8.00 -26.94
CA LYS A 382 3.50 -8.71 -25.94
C LYS A 382 2.85 -10.02 -25.46
N GLY A 383 1.79 -10.49 -26.14
CA GLY A 383 1.10 -11.75 -25.84
C GLY A 383 0.13 -11.68 -24.66
N ARG A 384 -0.22 -10.48 -24.17
CA ARG A 384 -1.05 -10.30 -22.97
C ARG A 384 -2.49 -10.01 -23.37
N SER A 385 -3.43 -10.69 -22.76
CA SER A 385 -4.85 -10.35 -22.91
C SER A 385 -5.21 -9.19 -21.97
N VAL A 386 -6.24 -8.42 -22.30
CA VAL A 386 -6.69 -7.27 -21.52
C VAL A 386 -8.21 -7.30 -21.39
N ILE A 387 -8.72 -7.19 -20.17
CA ILE A 387 -10.14 -6.91 -19.89
C ILE A 387 -10.26 -5.47 -19.40
N LEU A 388 -11.08 -4.66 -20.09
CA LEU A 388 -11.44 -3.30 -19.73
C LEU A 388 -12.93 -3.21 -19.38
N CYS A 389 -13.26 -2.63 -18.24
CA CYS A 389 -14.64 -2.55 -17.73
C CYS A 389 -15.18 -1.12 -17.53
N GLY A 390 -14.38 -0.08 -17.81
CA GLY A 390 -14.69 1.31 -17.47
C GLY A 390 -14.29 1.64 -16.03
N HIS A 391 -13.87 2.88 -15.79
CA HIS A 391 -13.24 3.36 -14.54
C HIS A 391 -14.07 2.98 -13.30
N THR A 392 -15.21 3.66 -13.13
CA THR A 392 -16.11 3.56 -11.98
C THR A 392 -16.65 2.15 -11.75
N ASN A 393 -16.76 1.34 -12.80
CA ASN A 393 -17.24 -0.04 -12.69
C ASN A 393 -16.22 -0.97 -12.03
N THR A 394 -14.92 -0.64 -12.10
CA THR A 394 -13.87 -1.36 -11.37
C THR A 394 -13.69 -0.88 -9.93
N GLU A 395 -14.48 0.10 -9.47
CA GLU A 395 -14.44 0.63 -8.09
C GLU A 395 -15.76 0.46 -7.34
N ARG A 396 -16.91 0.74 -7.98
CA ARG A 396 -18.21 0.89 -7.31
C ARG A 396 -18.63 -0.32 -6.47
N GLY A 397 -18.37 -1.54 -6.96
CA GLY A 397 -18.69 -2.77 -6.21
C GLY A 397 -17.90 -2.94 -4.90
N TYR A 398 -16.74 -2.26 -4.78
CA TYR A 398 -15.98 -2.23 -3.54
C TYR A 398 -16.65 -1.38 -2.45
N LEU A 399 -17.52 -0.41 -2.79
CA LEU A 399 -18.21 0.40 -1.78
C LEU A 399 -19.08 -0.45 -0.84
N THR A 400 -19.62 -1.58 -1.30
CA THR A 400 -20.32 -2.54 -0.44
C THR A 400 -19.40 -3.12 0.64
N HIS A 401 -18.18 -3.52 0.25
CA HIS A 401 -17.16 -4.04 1.17
C HIS A 401 -16.61 -2.95 2.09
N LEU A 402 -16.45 -1.72 1.59
CA LEU A 402 -16.10 -0.55 2.40
C LEU A 402 -17.19 -0.23 3.42
N LYS A 403 -18.47 -0.33 3.04
CA LYS A 403 -19.63 -0.16 3.92
C LYS A 403 -19.61 -1.17 5.06
N GLU A 404 -19.37 -2.46 4.77
CA GLU A 404 -19.26 -3.50 5.81
C GLU A 404 -18.11 -3.22 6.80
N LYS A 405 -16.94 -2.84 6.29
CA LYS A 405 -15.80 -2.41 7.12
C LYS A 405 -16.17 -1.20 7.98
N MET A 406 -16.90 -0.22 7.42
CA MET A 406 -17.34 0.97 8.14
C MET A 406 -18.43 0.69 9.18
N ASP A 407 -19.42 -0.16 8.90
CA ASP A 407 -20.47 -0.57 9.84
C ASP A 407 -19.85 -1.18 11.12
N ILE A 408 -18.85 -2.06 10.94
CA ILE A 408 -18.06 -2.64 12.04
C ILE A 408 -17.27 -1.55 12.77
N MET A 409 -16.59 -0.68 12.03
CA MET A 409 -15.74 0.39 12.56
C MET A 409 -16.52 1.44 13.36
N VAL A 410 -17.77 1.75 13.01
CA VAL A 410 -18.61 2.74 13.71
C VAL A 410 -19.45 2.15 14.84
N GLU A 411 -19.42 0.83 15.04
CA GLU A 411 -20.06 0.14 16.17
C GLU A 411 -21.57 0.44 16.30
N GLY A 412 -22.25 0.68 15.18
CA GLY A 412 -23.68 1.06 15.15
C GLY A 412 -24.01 2.49 15.61
N LYS A 413 -23.00 3.33 15.88
CA LYS A 413 -23.19 4.75 16.26
C LYS A 413 -23.51 5.67 15.08
N VAL A 414 -23.22 5.23 13.86
CA VAL A 414 -23.41 6.00 12.63
C VAL A 414 -24.08 5.09 11.61
N ASN A 415 -25.10 5.60 10.93
CA ASN A 415 -25.77 4.92 9.85
C ASN A 415 -24.95 5.08 8.55
N VAL A 416 -24.48 3.98 7.96
CA VAL A 416 -23.70 4.02 6.70
C VAL A 416 -24.60 3.60 5.54
N LEU A 417 -24.75 4.49 4.57
CA LEU A 417 -25.62 4.34 3.39
C LEU A 417 -24.76 4.27 2.12
N LEU A 418 -25.24 3.56 1.10
CA LEU A 418 -24.73 3.65 -0.27
C LEU A 418 -25.61 4.63 -1.05
N SER A 419 -24.99 5.46 -1.90
CA SER A 419 -25.73 6.25 -2.89
C SER A 419 -26.49 5.35 -3.87
N GLN A 420 -27.69 5.77 -4.22
CA GLN A 420 -28.58 5.14 -5.19
C GLN A 420 -28.65 5.93 -6.51
N THR A 421 -28.14 7.17 -6.52
CA THR A 421 -28.07 8.03 -7.71
C THR A 421 -26.69 8.05 -8.37
N ASP A 422 -25.66 7.58 -7.67
CA ASP A 422 -24.33 7.27 -8.23
C ASP A 422 -24.43 6.24 -9.35
N THR A 423 -23.98 6.63 -10.54
CA THR A 423 -24.07 5.85 -11.77
C THR A 423 -22.81 6.05 -12.62
N ASP A 424 -22.57 5.13 -13.56
CA ASP A 424 -21.47 5.26 -14.52
C ASP A 424 -21.78 6.42 -15.48
N PRO A 425 -20.89 7.43 -15.63
CA PRO A 425 -21.10 8.52 -16.59
C PRO A 425 -21.11 8.06 -18.05
N CYS A 426 -20.60 6.86 -18.35
CA CYS A 426 -20.56 6.25 -19.69
C CYS A 426 -21.29 4.90 -19.71
N PRO A 427 -22.60 4.85 -19.39
CA PRO A 427 -23.33 3.59 -19.28
C PRO A 427 -23.41 2.89 -20.63
N PHE A 428 -23.38 1.57 -20.58
CA PHE A 428 -23.51 0.71 -21.75
C PHE A 428 -24.93 0.81 -22.37
N VAL A 429 -25.02 1.40 -23.58
CA VAL A 429 -26.23 1.47 -24.44
C VAL A 429 -26.28 0.36 -25.50
#